data_AF-A0A7U6QYA4-F1
#
_entry.id   AF-A0A7U6QYA4-F1
#
_cell.length_a   1.000
_cell.length_b   1.000
_cell.length_c   1.000
_cell.angle_alpha   90.00
_cell.angle_beta   90.00
_cell.angle_gamma   90.00
#
_symmetry.space_group_name_H-M   'P 1'
#
loop_
_entity.id
_entity.type
_entity.pdbx_description
1 polymer ?
#
loop_
_entity_poly.entity_id
_entity_poly.type
_entity_poly.pdbx_seq_one_letter_code
_entity_poly.pdbx_strand_id
1 'polypeptide(L)'
;MSTLNIIYYTGTGNTEEMAKYIGEGAENAGAAVKLINVEEANESAIDADFIAFGSPAVGAEEIAPEMVEFFEGIKDKIIGKTVGLFGSYDWGQGGWMETWREEIINEGLSVVNDGLIIHLAVDDDEKIEKCKEYGRAIVG
;
A
#
# COMPACT_ATOMS: atom_id res chain seq x y z
N MET A 1 1.04 0.60 21.78
CA MET A 1 0.37 -0.04 20.65
C MET A 1 0.78 0.76 19.43
N SER A 2 1.45 0.13 18.47
CA SER A 2 1.88 0.84 17.27
C SER A 2 0.69 1.08 16.35
N THR A 3 0.80 2.07 15.47
CA THR A 3 -0.25 2.48 14.54
C THR A 3 0.17 2.26 13.09
N LEU A 4 -0.74 1.77 12.27
CA LEU A 4 -0.57 1.65 10.82
C LEU A 4 -1.70 2.38 10.11
N ASN A 5 -1.37 3.38 9.30
CA ASN A 5 -2.30 3.95 8.35
C ASN A 5 -2.05 3.33 6.96
N ILE A 6 -3.10 2.79 6.36
CA ILE A 6 -3.11 2.23 5.01
C ILE A 6 -3.88 3.19 4.12
N ILE A 7 -3.17 3.94 3.29
CA ILE A 7 -3.73 4.88 2.32
C ILE A 7 -3.83 4.16 0.98
N TYR A 8 -5.00 4.12 0.36
CA TYR A 8 -5.18 3.36 -0.88
C TYR A 8 -6.07 4.07 -1.89
N TYR A 9 -5.80 3.83 -3.17
CA TYR A 9 -6.76 4.07 -4.25
C TYR A 9 -7.40 2.75 -4.69
N THR A 10 -8.65 2.79 -5.13
CA THR A 10 -9.33 1.65 -5.73
C THR A 10 -10.31 2.13 -6.80
N GLY A 11 -10.27 1.52 -7.99
CA GLY A 11 -11.28 1.78 -9.03
C GLY A 11 -12.47 0.83 -8.95
N THR A 12 -12.20 -0.46 -8.71
CA THR A 12 -13.21 -1.54 -8.77
C THR A 12 -13.36 -2.34 -7.48
N GLY A 13 -12.59 -2.01 -6.44
CA GLY A 13 -12.68 -2.66 -5.11
C GLY A 13 -11.54 -3.63 -4.79
N ASN A 14 -10.79 -4.13 -5.77
CA ASN A 14 -9.76 -5.16 -5.53
C ASN A 14 -8.65 -4.68 -4.56
N THR A 15 -8.09 -3.49 -4.80
CA THR A 15 -7.04 -2.93 -3.93
C THR A 15 -7.57 -2.57 -2.54
N GLU A 16 -8.85 -2.17 -2.42
CA GLU A 16 -9.49 -1.97 -1.12
C GLU A 16 -9.63 -3.27 -0.34
N GLU A 17 -9.98 -4.37 -1.02
CA GLU A 17 -10.05 -5.69 -0.39
C GLU A 17 -8.67 -6.15 0.10
N MET A 18 -7.61 -5.91 -0.67
CA MET A 18 -6.24 -6.11 -0.21
C MET A 18 -5.94 -5.29 1.04
N ALA A 19 -6.30 -3.99 1.06
CA ALA A 19 -6.07 -3.11 2.21
C ALA A 19 -6.74 -3.64 3.49
N LYS A 20 -7.94 -4.22 3.37
CA LYS A 20 -8.67 -4.85 4.50
C LYS A 20 -7.89 -6.04 5.08
N TYR A 21 -7.43 -6.96 4.23
CA TYR A 21 -6.68 -8.14 4.72
C TYR A 21 -5.27 -7.81 5.19
N ILE A 22 -4.59 -6.82 4.59
CA ILE A 22 -3.33 -6.28 5.10
C ILE A 22 -3.56 -5.67 6.49
N GLY A 23 -4.64 -4.90 6.64
CA GLY A 23 -5.06 -4.36 7.93
C GLY A 23 -5.29 -5.45 8.98
N GLU A 24 -6.06 -6.48 8.64
CA GLU A 24 -6.31 -7.62 9.54
C GLU A 24 -5.00 -8.30 9.97
N GLY A 25 -4.05 -8.48 9.04
CA GLY A 25 -2.72 -9.01 9.33
C GLY A 25 -1.96 -8.17 10.37
N ALA A 26 -1.94 -6.85 10.18
CA ALA A 26 -1.29 -5.92 11.09
C ALA A 26 -2.00 -5.85 12.46
N GLU A 27 -3.33 -5.89 12.50
CA GLU A 27 -4.11 -5.95 13.74
C GLU A 27 -3.82 -7.22 14.53
N ASN A 28 -3.70 -8.36 13.85
CA ASN A 28 -3.31 -9.63 14.47
C ASN A 28 -1.88 -9.61 15.04
N ALA A 29 -1.00 -8.74 14.52
CA ALA A 29 0.32 -8.45 15.09
C ALA A 29 0.30 -7.40 16.23
N GLY A 30 -0.88 -6.86 16.58
CA GLY A 30 -1.06 -5.94 17.69
C GLY A 30 -0.94 -4.45 17.33
N ALA A 31 -0.96 -4.09 16.05
CA ALA A 31 -1.06 -2.70 15.61
C ALA A 31 -2.53 -2.22 15.56
N ALA A 32 -2.75 -0.93 15.75
CA ALA A 32 -4.04 -0.30 15.46
C ALA A 32 -4.03 0.22 14.01
N VAL A 33 -5.03 -0.19 13.21
CA VAL A 33 -5.06 0.10 11.77
C VAL A 33 -6.13 1.13 11.42
N LYS A 34 -5.82 2.01 10.47
CA LYS A 34 -6.80 2.83 9.75
C LYS A 34 -6.68 2.60 8.24
N LEU A 35 -7.81 2.35 7.59
CA LEU A 35 -7.91 2.33 6.14
C LEU A 35 -8.43 3.69 5.67
N ILE A 36 -7.71 4.32 4.74
CA ILE A 36 -8.00 5.67 4.26
C ILE A 36 -8.01 5.62 2.73
N ASN A 37 -9.15 5.88 2.11
CA ASN A 37 -9.16 6.09 0.67
C ASN A 37 -8.38 7.38 0.38
N VAL A 38 -7.46 7.36 -0.58
CA VAL A 38 -6.58 8.48 -0.89
C VAL A 38 -7.34 9.74 -1.30
N GLU A 39 -8.53 9.59 -1.88
CA GLU A 39 -9.41 10.73 -2.24
C GLU A 39 -9.94 11.47 -1.00
N GLU A 40 -9.94 10.82 0.17
CA GLU A 40 -10.33 11.40 1.46
C GLU A 40 -9.11 11.73 2.34
N ALA A 41 -7.91 11.35 1.89
CA ALA A 41 -6.68 11.53 2.65
C ALA A 41 -6.24 12.99 2.65
N ASN A 42 -5.63 13.40 3.75
CA ASN A 42 -4.92 14.65 3.88
C ASN A 42 -3.58 14.37 4.56
N GLU A 43 -2.80 15.41 4.84
CA GLU A 43 -1.49 15.27 5.47
C GLU A 43 -1.52 14.48 6.80
N SER A 44 -2.58 14.55 7.59
CA SER A 44 -2.68 13.76 8.84
C SER A 44 -2.75 12.25 8.61
N ALA A 45 -2.99 11.79 7.38
CA ALA A 45 -2.97 10.37 7.05
C ALA A 45 -1.58 9.74 7.21
N ILE A 46 -0.51 10.53 7.22
CA ILE A 46 0.85 10.03 7.52
C ILE A 46 1.22 10.08 9.02
N ASP A 47 0.29 10.51 9.88
CA ASP A 47 0.46 10.51 11.35
C ASP A 47 0.25 9.11 11.94
N ALA A 48 1.20 8.22 11.67
CA ALA A 48 1.27 6.85 12.19
C ALA A 48 2.72 6.37 12.33
N ASP A 49 2.93 5.33 13.14
CA ASP A 49 4.23 4.68 13.28
C ASP A 49 4.66 4.02 11.96
N PHE A 50 3.70 3.36 11.30
CA PHE A 50 3.85 2.70 10.01
C PHE A 50 2.86 3.25 8.99
N ILE A 51 3.27 3.25 7.72
CA ILE A 51 2.48 3.76 6.59
C ILE A 51 2.54 2.75 5.45
N ALA A 52 1.39 2.48 4.84
CA ALA A 52 1.32 1.72 3.60
C ALA A 52 0.52 2.47 2.53
N PHE A 53 0.96 2.36 1.28
CA PHE A 53 0.34 2.95 0.09
C PHE A 53 -0.15 1.85 -0.85
N GLY A 54 -1.42 1.94 -1.24
CA GLY A 54 -2.10 0.99 -2.10
C GLY A 54 -2.53 1.61 -3.42
N SER A 55 -2.13 1.07 -4.55
CA SER A 55 -2.63 1.52 -5.85
C SER A 55 -2.73 0.36 -6.85
N PRO A 56 -3.88 0.18 -7.53
CA PRO A 56 -3.94 -0.76 -8.65
C PRO A 56 -3.02 -0.30 -9.78
N ALA A 57 -2.59 -1.24 -10.62
CA ALA A 57 -2.06 -0.90 -11.93
C ALA A 57 -3.17 -0.22 -12.75
N VAL A 58 -2.90 0.97 -13.28
CA VAL A 58 -3.78 1.69 -14.20
C VAL A 58 -3.08 1.91 -15.54
N GLY A 59 -3.86 2.22 -16.57
CA GLY A 59 -3.30 2.58 -17.88
C GLY A 59 -2.35 1.50 -18.38
N ALA A 60 -1.11 1.89 -18.69
CA ALA A 60 -0.06 0.99 -19.16
C ALA A 60 1.01 0.78 -18.08
N GLU A 61 0.67 0.04 -17.02
CA GLU A 61 1.56 -0.24 -15.88
C GLU A 61 1.96 1.04 -15.11
N GLU A 62 0.99 1.92 -14.86
CA GLU A 62 1.17 3.17 -14.10
C GLU A 62 0.46 3.10 -12.74
N ILE A 63 0.84 4.00 -11.84
CA ILE A 63 0.17 4.24 -10.55
C ILE A 63 -1.03 5.15 -10.76
N ALA A 64 -2.13 4.89 -10.04
CA ALA A 64 -3.29 5.77 -10.07
C ALA A 64 -2.91 7.23 -9.75
N PRO A 65 -3.35 8.21 -10.55
CA PRO A 65 -2.91 9.61 -10.43
C PRO A 65 -3.25 10.23 -9.07
N GLU A 66 -4.35 9.82 -8.45
CA GLU A 66 -4.76 10.26 -7.11
C GLU A 66 -3.72 9.86 -6.05
N MET A 67 -3.13 8.67 -6.19
CA MET A 67 -2.04 8.23 -5.30
C MET A 67 -0.75 8.98 -5.58
N VAL A 68 -0.41 9.23 -6.85
CA VAL A 68 0.78 10.02 -7.22
C VAL A 68 0.68 11.43 -6.65
N GLU A 69 -0.45 12.11 -6.85
CA GLU A 69 -0.67 13.47 -6.35
C GLU A 69 -0.58 13.54 -4.82
N PHE A 70 -1.21 12.59 -4.13
CA PHE A 70 -1.14 12.53 -2.67
C PHE A 70 0.30 12.31 -2.19
N PHE A 71 1.02 11.35 -2.77
CA PHE A 71 2.40 11.03 -2.39
C PHE A 71 3.33 12.23 -2.58
N GLU A 72 3.26 12.90 -3.73
CA GLU A 72 4.05 14.11 -4.01
C GLU A 72 3.81 15.22 -2.96
N GLY A 73 2.58 15.35 -2.45
CA GLY A 73 2.25 16.33 -1.41
C GLY A 73 2.81 16.02 -0.02
N ILE A 74 3.23 14.78 0.25
CA ILE A 74 3.66 14.32 1.58
C ILE A 74 5.09 13.78 1.63
N LYS A 75 5.74 13.49 0.50
CA LYS A 75 7.01 12.74 0.45
C LYS A 75 8.12 13.35 1.30
N ASP A 76 8.26 14.67 1.30
CA ASP A 76 9.27 15.39 2.08
C ASP A 76 9.15 15.16 3.60
N LYS A 77 7.96 14.79 4.08
CA LYS A 77 7.65 14.59 5.51
C LYS A 77 7.93 13.16 5.98
N ILE A 78 8.14 12.24 5.04
CA ILE A 78 8.31 10.81 5.31
C ILE A 78 9.66 10.26 4.81
N ILE A 79 10.58 11.14 4.39
CA ILE A 79 11.96 10.75 4.03
C ILE A 79 12.59 9.94 5.15
N GLY A 80 13.28 8.86 4.78
CA GLY A 80 13.94 7.93 5.70
C GLY A 80 13.00 6.95 6.40
N LYS A 81 11.68 7.00 6.18
CA LYS A 81 10.75 5.96 6.64
C LYS A 81 10.79 4.74 5.71
N THR A 82 10.49 3.59 6.29
CA THR A 82 10.13 2.38 5.55
C THR A 82 8.61 2.34 5.39
N VAL A 83 8.12 2.13 4.17
CA VAL A 83 6.69 2.11 3.83
C VAL A 83 6.30 0.78 3.17
N GLY A 84 5.06 0.36 3.36
CA GLY A 84 4.49 -0.75 2.60
C GLY A 84 3.93 -0.26 1.26
N LEU A 85 4.24 -0.95 0.16
CA LEU A 85 3.55 -0.75 -1.13
C LEU A 85 2.69 -1.97 -1.47
N PHE A 86 1.49 -1.76 -2.01
CA PHE A 86 0.66 -2.87 -2.49
C PHE A 86 -0.29 -2.46 -3.62
N GLY A 87 -0.83 -3.43 -4.35
CA GLY A 87 -1.74 -3.14 -5.45
C GLY A 87 -2.30 -4.37 -6.14
N SER A 88 -3.50 -4.22 -6.71
CA SER A 88 -4.08 -5.22 -7.61
C SER A 88 -3.77 -4.90 -9.08
N TYR A 89 -3.77 -5.93 -9.94
CA TYR A 89 -3.60 -5.77 -11.38
C TYR A 89 -4.43 -6.77 -12.17
N ASP A 90 -4.70 -6.44 -13.42
CA ASP A 90 -5.39 -7.32 -14.36
C ASP A 90 -4.39 -7.87 -15.38
N TRP A 91 -4.05 -7.09 -16.39
CA TRP A 91 -3.07 -7.49 -17.39
C TRP A 91 -1.67 -7.02 -17.01
N GLY A 92 -0.64 -7.73 -17.49
CA GLY A 92 0.76 -7.38 -17.26
C GLY A 92 1.51 -8.36 -16.36
N GLN A 93 2.64 -7.91 -15.82
CA GLN A 93 3.55 -8.77 -15.03
C GLN A 93 3.98 -8.16 -13.70
N GLY A 94 3.50 -6.95 -13.35
CA GLY A 94 3.93 -6.29 -12.11
C GLY A 94 4.90 -5.13 -12.27
N GLY A 95 5.18 -4.70 -13.50
CA GLY A 95 6.19 -3.66 -13.78
C GLY A 95 5.87 -2.31 -13.13
N TRP A 96 4.60 -2.01 -12.91
CA TRP A 96 4.17 -0.80 -12.21
C TRP A 96 4.66 -0.77 -10.76
N MET A 97 4.65 -1.92 -10.08
CA MET A 97 5.11 -2.03 -8.68
C MET A 97 6.63 -1.96 -8.61
N GLU A 98 7.33 -2.60 -9.56
CA GLU A 98 8.80 -2.50 -9.66
C GLU A 98 9.23 -1.04 -9.84
N THR A 99 8.61 -0.34 -10.80
CA THR A 99 8.89 1.07 -11.09
C THR A 99 8.55 1.95 -9.89
N TRP A 100 7.38 1.75 -9.29
CA TRP A 100 6.95 2.53 -8.12
C TRP A 100 7.89 2.34 -6.93
N ARG A 101 8.33 1.10 -6.67
CA ARG A 101 9.32 0.80 -5.62
C ARG A 101 10.63 1.53 -5.87
N GLU A 102 11.14 1.52 -7.11
CA GLU A 102 12.38 2.24 -7.47
C GLU A 102 12.23 3.75 -7.26
N GLU A 103 11.11 4.34 -7.67
CA GLU A 103 10.80 5.76 -7.46
C GLU A 103 10.79 6.10 -5.96
N ILE A 104 10.08 5.33 -5.14
CA ILE A 104 10.02 5.52 -3.68
C ILE A 104 11.40 5.45 -3.03
N ILE A 105 12.26 4.53 -3.49
CA ILE A 105 13.64 4.43 -3.00
C ILE A 105 14.47 5.64 -3.43
N ASN A 106 14.29 6.12 -4.67
CA ASN A 106 14.98 7.32 -5.18
C ASN A 106 14.57 8.60 -4.46
N GLU A 107 13.35 8.66 -3.92
CA GLU A 107 12.85 9.74 -3.06
C GLU A 107 13.39 9.65 -1.61
N GLY A 108 14.23 8.65 -1.30
CA GLY A 108 14.90 8.51 -0.01
C GLY A 108 14.11 7.73 1.04
N LEU A 109 13.16 6.90 0.62
CA LEU A 109 12.44 5.98 1.48
C LEU A 109 12.94 4.54 1.31
N SER A 110 12.45 3.64 2.15
CA SER A 110 12.61 2.19 1.98
C SER A 110 11.25 1.53 1.81
N VAL A 111 11.21 0.38 1.14
CA VAL A 111 9.99 -0.40 0.94
C VAL A 111 10.08 -1.71 1.70
N VAL A 112 8.99 -2.11 2.35
CA VAL A 112 8.88 -3.43 2.99
C VAL A 112 8.89 -4.50 1.91
N ASN A 113 9.90 -5.38 1.95
CA ASN A 113 10.15 -6.39 0.92
C ASN A 113 10.20 -5.73 -0.49
N ASP A 114 9.45 -6.28 -1.44
CA ASP A 114 9.34 -5.76 -2.80
C ASP A 114 7.96 -5.16 -3.09
N GLY A 115 7.17 -4.88 -2.06
CA GLY A 115 5.74 -4.62 -2.22
C GLY A 115 4.91 -5.90 -2.31
N LEU A 116 3.58 -5.75 -2.34
CA LEU A 116 2.65 -6.86 -2.57
C LEU A 116 1.77 -6.60 -3.79
N ILE A 117 1.83 -7.51 -4.77
CA ILE A 117 0.94 -7.50 -5.92
C ILE A 117 -0.02 -8.69 -5.88
N ILE A 118 -1.29 -8.46 -6.22
CA ILE A 118 -2.29 -9.52 -6.36
C ILE A 118 -2.99 -9.39 -7.73
N HIS A 119 -3.08 -10.50 -8.45
CA HIS A 119 -3.82 -10.54 -9.71
C HIS A 119 -5.32 -10.59 -9.41
N LEU A 120 -6.05 -9.60 -9.93
CA LEU A 120 -7.49 -9.38 -9.75
C LEU A 120 -7.89 -9.25 -8.26
N ALA A 121 -9.01 -9.87 -7.88
CA ALA A 121 -9.54 -9.84 -6.52
C ALA A 121 -8.80 -10.79 -5.59
N VAL A 122 -8.97 -10.61 -4.28
CA VAL A 122 -8.47 -11.51 -3.24
C VAL A 122 -9.50 -12.62 -3.03
N ASP A 123 -9.62 -13.52 -4.01
CA ASP A 123 -10.71 -14.49 -4.15
C ASP A 123 -10.36 -15.92 -3.71
N ASP A 124 -9.18 -16.11 -3.12
CA ASP A 124 -8.71 -17.39 -2.59
C ASP A 124 -7.89 -17.23 -1.29
N ASP A 125 -7.80 -18.31 -0.53
CA ASP A 125 -7.13 -18.33 0.78
C ASP A 125 -5.63 -18.01 0.69
N GLU A 126 -4.97 -18.31 -0.43
CA GLU A 126 -3.53 -18.02 -0.62
C GLU A 126 -3.31 -16.51 -0.75
N LYS A 127 -4.15 -15.82 -1.55
CA LYS A 127 -4.10 -14.35 -1.66
C LYS A 127 -4.47 -13.67 -0.36
N ILE A 128 -5.48 -14.18 0.36
CA ILE A 128 -5.86 -13.68 1.69
C ILE A 128 -4.67 -13.76 2.64
N GLU A 129 -4.01 -14.91 2.71
CA GLU A 129 -2.89 -15.12 3.62
C GLU A 129 -1.69 -14.24 3.23
N LYS A 130 -1.38 -14.08 1.94
CA LYS A 130 -0.33 -13.15 1.47
C LYS A 130 -0.58 -11.72 1.93
N CYS A 131 -1.82 -11.23 1.82
CA CYS A 131 -2.20 -9.91 2.33
C CYS A 131 -1.96 -9.81 3.85
N LYS A 132 -2.39 -10.82 4.62
CA LYS A 132 -2.20 -10.84 6.07
C LYS A 132 -0.73 -10.95 6.49
N GLU A 133 0.07 -11.76 5.80
CA GLU A 133 1.52 -11.85 6.00
C GLU A 133 2.20 -10.51 5.75
N TYR A 134 1.82 -9.83 4.67
CA TYR A 134 2.37 -8.52 4.36
C TYR A 134 2.00 -7.47 5.41
N GLY A 135 0.76 -7.48 5.90
CA GLY A 135 0.33 -6.66 7.04
C GLY A 135 1.20 -6.87 8.29
N ARG A 136 1.50 -8.12 8.62
CA ARG A 136 2.40 -8.47 9.72
C ARG A 136 3.82 -7.95 9.49
N ALA A 137 4.34 -8.10 8.28
CA ALA A 137 5.69 -7.64 7.91
C ALA A 137 5.84 -6.11 7.93
N ILE A 138 4.77 -5.35 7.69
CA ILE A 138 4.82 -3.88 7.77
C ILE A 138 5.05 -3.40 9.20
N VAL A 139 4.49 -4.10 10.19
CA VAL A 139 4.47 -3.63 11.59
C VAL A 139 5.42 -4.40 12.52
N GLY A 140 6.22 -5.33 11.99
CA GLY A 140 7.07 -6.27 12.74
C GLY A 140 8.42 -6.51 12.11
#